data_AF-A0A3M0XV23-F1
#
_entry.id   AF-A0A3M0XV23-F1
#
_cell.length_a   1.000
_cell.length_b   1.000
_cell.length_c   1.000
_cell.angle_alpha   90.00
_cell.angle_beta   90.00
_cell.angle_gamma   90.00
#
_symmetry.space_group_name_H-M   'P 1'
#
loop_
_entity.id
_entity.type
_entity.pdbx_description
1 polymer ?
#
loop_
_entity_poly.entity_id
_entity_poly.type
_entity_poly.pdbx_seq_one_letter_code
_entity_poly.pdbx_strand_id
1 'polypeptide(L)'
;MLGSIQTNLTQVVQGHDTLYLGITVGTDSEMSPRVQLGSVPFSVWSLSVADDSITAAKIAAGAVGSSEIADGAVETVDIADGAVTQAKAPFAAEAYWGIGSIITQPANMKMLSITHVVTLQGGQPSENVSYDVSALGFSERPDAICQVTNGDSAHEFCQVDWDNSTNSTLQLVIRRYDGGNISPGNVRFVIILFGH
;
A
#
# COMPACT_ATOMS: atom_id res chain seq x y z
N MET A 1 43.08 13.60 -50.40
CA MET A 1 43.20 12.65 -49.27
C MET A 1 42.20 13.08 -48.22
N LEU A 2 41.12 12.33 -48.02
CA LEU A 2 40.18 12.58 -46.93
C LEU A 2 40.78 11.99 -45.65
N GLY A 3 41.03 12.85 -44.65
CA GLY A 3 41.63 12.45 -43.37
C GLY A 3 40.72 11.52 -42.57
N SER A 4 41.29 10.45 -42.04
CA SER A 4 40.67 9.56 -41.06
C SER A 4 40.95 10.08 -39.65
N ILE A 5 39.95 10.03 -38.76
CA ILE A 5 40.12 10.31 -37.33
C ILE A 5 40.71 9.05 -36.67
N GLN A 6 41.94 9.12 -36.15
CA GLN A 6 42.60 8.01 -35.43
C GLN A 6 42.41 8.04 -33.91
N THR A 7 41.68 9.00 -33.37
CA THR A 7 41.44 9.12 -31.93
C THR A 7 40.06 8.58 -31.55
N ASN A 8 39.96 7.99 -30.36
CA ASN A 8 38.69 7.55 -29.80
C ASN A 8 37.69 8.74 -29.76
N LEU A 9 36.65 8.66 -30.61
CA LEU A 9 35.67 9.74 -30.82
C LEU A 9 35.04 10.20 -29.50
N THR A 10 34.93 9.30 -28.53
CA THR A 10 34.36 9.56 -27.21
C THR A 10 35.14 10.63 -26.43
N GLN A 11 36.47 10.69 -26.54
CA GLN A 11 37.29 11.67 -25.82
C GLN A 11 37.25 13.07 -26.44
N VAL A 12 36.97 13.18 -27.74
CA VAL A 12 36.83 14.47 -28.43
C VAL A 12 35.49 15.15 -28.10
N VAL A 13 34.48 14.35 -27.76
CA VAL A 13 33.10 14.81 -27.52
C VAL A 13 32.78 14.99 -26.04
N GLN A 14 33.37 14.18 -25.14
CA GLN A 14 33.12 14.31 -23.69
C GLN A 14 33.81 15.55 -23.10
N GLY A 15 33.03 16.45 -22.49
CA GLY A 15 33.52 17.58 -21.71
C GLY A 15 33.67 18.92 -22.45
N HIS A 16 33.21 19.01 -23.70
CA HIS A 16 33.23 20.24 -24.48
C HIS A 16 31.81 20.72 -24.83
N ASP A 17 31.43 21.89 -24.31
CA ASP A 17 30.10 22.50 -24.57
C ASP A 17 29.92 22.97 -26.02
N THR A 18 31.03 23.18 -26.74
CA THR A 18 31.03 23.59 -28.15
C THR A 18 32.18 22.92 -28.90
N LEU A 19 31.89 22.44 -30.11
CA LEU A 19 32.88 21.86 -31.02
C LEU A 19 32.85 22.61 -32.36
N TYR A 20 34.01 22.71 -32.99
CA TYR A 20 34.19 23.42 -34.26
C TYR A 20 34.95 22.56 -35.25
N LEU A 21 34.63 22.65 -36.53
CA LEU A 21 35.43 22.05 -37.59
C LEU A 21 36.63 22.95 -37.90
N GLY A 22 37.81 22.50 -37.51
CA GLY A 22 39.06 23.08 -37.99
C GLY A 22 39.45 22.47 -39.33
N ILE A 23 39.67 23.32 -40.34
CA ILE A 23 40.12 22.91 -41.67
C ILE A 23 41.44 23.61 -41.95
N THR A 24 42.46 22.84 -42.32
CA THR A 24 43.76 23.30 -42.83
C THR A 24 43.99 22.72 -44.22
N VAL A 25 44.58 23.49 -45.13
CA VAL A 25 44.98 22.99 -46.45
C VAL A 25 46.50 22.99 -46.50
N GLY A 26 47.12 21.81 -46.61
CA GLY A 26 48.58 21.70 -46.60
C GLY A 26 49.18 22.20 -45.28
N THR A 27 50.07 23.20 -45.36
CA THR A 27 50.74 23.84 -44.21
C THR A 27 50.16 25.20 -43.85
N ASP A 28 49.05 25.60 -44.47
CA ASP A 28 48.43 26.90 -44.20
C ASP A 28 47.88 26.96 -42.78
N SER A 29 47.73 28.20 -42.28
CA SER A 29 47.05 28.44 -41.01
C SER A 29 45.59 27.99 -41.08
N GLU A 30 45.06 27.54 -39.95
CA GLU A 30 43.68 27.09 -39.86
C GLU A 30 42.68 28.16 -40.33
N MET A 31 41.68 27.74 -41.09
CA MET A 31 40.68 28.65 -41.63
C MET A 31 39.88 29.33 -40.51
N SER A 32 39.74 30.64 -40.60
CA SER A 32 38.94 31.48 -39.70
C SER A 32 37.90 32.27 -40.52
N PRO A 33 36.64 32.38 -40.08
CA PRO A 33 36.07 31.87 -38.83
C PRO A 33 35.71 30.37 -38.91
N ARG A 34 35.83 29.67 -37.77
CA ARG A 34 35.42 28.26 -37.67
C ARG A 34 33.89 28.12 -37.68
N VAL A 35 33.39 27.04 -38.27
CA VAL A 35 31.95 26.68 -38.22
C VAL A 35 31.70 25.75 -37.02
N GLN A 36 30.74 26.11 -36.17
CA GLN A 36 30.33 25.30 -35.03
C GLN A 36 29.57 24.04 -35.49
N LEU A 37 29.91 22.89 -34.92
CA LEU A 37 29.14 21.66 -35.04
C LEU A 37 27.96 21.70 -34.06
N GLY A 38 26.77 22.04 -34.56
CA GLY A 38 25.59 22.27 -33.71
C GLY A 38 24.91 21.00 -33.18
N SER A 39 24.46 20.11 -34.07
CA SER A 39 23.55 19.00 -33.71
C SER A 39 24.22 17.66 -33.36
N VAL A 40 25.51 17.51 -33.65
CA VAL A 40 26.23 16.23 -33.56
C VAL A 40 26.67 15.83 -32.13
N PRO A 41 27.12 16.75 -31.25
CA PRO A 41 27.51 16.35 -29.89
C PRO A 41 26.33 15.79 -29.09
N PHE A 42 25.15 16.39 -29.27
CA PHE A 42 23.93 16.02 -28.55
C PHE A 42 23.25 14.76 -29.09
N SER A 43 23.43 14.40 -30.37
CA SER A 43 22.84 13.17 -30.94
C SER A 43 23.58 11.90 -30.49
N VAL A 44 24.87 11.99 -30.16
CA VAL A 44 25.63 10.85 -29.60
C VAL A 44 25.13 10.49 -28.19
N TRP A 45 24.57 11.45 -27.45
CA TRP A 45 23.89 11.22 -26.17
C TRP A 45 22.46 10.67 -26.32
N SER A 46 21.91 10.50 -27.54
CA SER A 46 20.56 9.94 -27.68
C SER A 46 20.46 8.46 -27.26
N LEU A 47 21.57 7.80 -26.93
CA LEU A 47 21.60 6.44 -26.40
C LEU A 47 21.47 6.39 -24.88
N SER A 48 21.64 7.50 -24.17
CA SER A 48 21.57 7.53 -22.70
C SER A 48 21.15 8.89 -22.17
N VAL A 49 20.28 8.88 -21.17
CA VAL A 49 19.97 10.07 -20.38
C VAL A 49 21.11 10.28 -19.39
N ALA A 50 21.66 11.50 -19.31
CA ALA A 50 22.68 11.81 -18.31
C ALA A 50 22.07 11.76 -16.90
N ASP A 51 22.86 11.35 -15.90
CA ASP A 51 22.43 11.30 -14.50
C ASP A 51 21.87 12.66 -14.04
N ASP A 52 20.80 12.62 -13.25
CA ASP A 52 20.07 13.78 -12.72
C ASP A 52 19.52 14.77 -13.77
N SER A 53 19.64 14.47 -15.07
CA SER A 53 19.20 15.38 -16.12
C SER A 53 17.68 15.47 -16.24
N ILE A 54 16.91 14.50 -15.71
CA ILE A 54 15.44 14.52 -15.65
C ILE A 54 14.97 15.05 -14.31
N THR A 55 14.90 16.37 -14.20
CA THR A 55 14.30 17.05 -13.05
C THR A 55 12.78 16.98 -13.10
N ALA A 56 12.10 17.16 -11.97
CA ALA A 56 10.63 17.22 -11.91
C ALA A 56 10.01 18.20 -12.92
N ALA A 57 10.65 19.35 -13.19
CA ALA A 57 10.16 20.34 -14.16
C ALA A 57 10.12 19.84 -15.62
N LYS A 58 10.85 18.77 -15.94
CA LYS A 58 10.86 18.14 -17.27
C LYS A 58 9.79 17.04 -17.42
N ILE A 59 9.14 16.67 -16.32
CA ILE A 59 8.04 15.69 -16.30
C ILE A 59 6.74 16.47 -16.26
N ALA A 60 6.02 16.49 -17.38
CA ALA A 60 4.70 17.12 -17.42
C ALA A 60 3.71 16.39 -16.49
N ALA A 61 2.69 17.11 -16.02
CA ALA A 61 1.65 16.50 -15.19
C ALA A 61 0.98 15.34 -15.95
N GLY A 62 0.96 14.15 -15.34
CA GLY A 62 0.39 12.94 -15.94
C GLY A 62 1.26 12.29 -17.02
N ALA A 63 2.51 12.73 -17.22
CA ALA A 63 3.41 12.14 -18.22
C ALA A 63 3.88 10.72 -17.86
N VAL A 64 3.80 10.33 -16.59
CA VAL A 64 4.10 8.98 -16.11
C VAL A 64 2.77 8.35 -15.68
N GLY A 65 2.25 7.45 -16.50
CA GLY A 65 1.06 6.66 -16.23
C GLY A 65 1.41 5.20 -15.95
N SER A 66 0.39 4.34 -15.93
CA SER A 66 0.57 2.91 -15.63
C SER A 66 1.41 2.17 -16.67
N SER A 67 1.39 2.57 -17.94
CA SER A 67 2.21 1.94 -18.99
C SER A 67 3.71 2.21 -18.84
N GLU A 68 4.06 3.29 -18.13
CA GLU A 68 5.46 3.69 -17.90
C GLU A 68 6.03 3.09 -16.60
N ILE A 69 5.19 2.41 -15.79
CA ILE A 69 5.58 1.76 -14.54
C ILE A 69 5.39 0.25 -14.70
N ALA A 70 6.48 -0.50 -14.72
CA ALA A 70 6.39 -1.96 -14.79
C ALA A 70 5.88 -2.56 -13.46
N ASP A 71 5.25 -3.73 -13.55
CA ASP A 71 4.76 -4.45 -12.37
C ASP A 71 5.92 -4.76 -11.41
N GLY A 72 5.76 -4.35 -10.15
CA GLY A 72 6.80 -4.51 -9.12
C GLY A 72 7.97 -3.53 -9.23
N ALA A 73 7.93 -2.54 -10.13
CA ALA A 73 9.02 -1.57 -10.29
C ALA A 73 9.16 -0.58 -9.13
N VAL A 74 8.10 -0.38 -8.35
CA VAL A 74 8.12 0.48 -7.15
C VAL A 74 8.23 -0.42 -5.93
N GLU A 75 9.39 -0.40 -5.30
CA GLU A 75 9.66 -1.14 -4.07
C GLU A 75 9.23 -0.34 -2.83
N THR A 76 9.18 -1.01 -1.68
CA THR A 76 8.83 -0.36 -0.42
C THR A 76 9.78 0.76 -0.03
N VAL A 77 11.06 0.64 -0.40
CA VAL A 77 12.09 1.67 -0.14
C VAL A 77 11.88 2.95 -0.95
N ASP A 78 11.16 2.87 -2.07
CA ASP A 78 10.89 4.02 -2.95
C ASP A 78 9.74 4.89 -2.43
N ILE A 79 8.97 4.39 -1.45
CA ILE A 79 7.78 5.05 -0.90
C ILE A 79 8.07 5.48 0.54
N ALA A 80 8.15 6.79 0.76
CA ALA A 80 8.28 7.34 2.11
C ALA A 80 7.01 7.10 2.96
N ASP A 81 7.19 6.98 4.27
CA ASP A 81 6.08 6.86 5.23
C ASP A 81 5.05 7.99 5.04
N GLY A 82 3.79 7.61 4.81
CA GLY A 82 2.68 8.55 4.59
C GLY A 82 2.59 9.18 3.19
N ALA A 83 3.46 8.79 2.24
CA ALA A 83 3.39 9.30 0.86
C ALA A 83 2.07 8.93 0.14
N VAL A 84 1.52 7.76 0.45
CA VAL A 84 0.19 7.30 0.03
C VAL A 84 -0.82 7.65 1.11
N THR A 85 -1.64 8.66 0.84
CA THR A 85 -2.72 9.09 1.74
C THR A 85 -3.97 8.24 1.49
N GLN A 86 -4.89 8.24 2.46
CA GLN A 86 -6.19 7.56 2.33
C GLN A 86 -7.00 8.01 1.11
N ALA A 87 -6.82 9.26 0.64
CA ALA A 87 -7.45 9.73 -0.59
C ALA A 87 -6.87 9.12 -1.88
N LYS A 88 -5.60 8.67 -1.83
CA LYS A 88 -4.87 8.07 -2.97
C LYS A 88 -5.01 6.55 -3.00
N ALA A 89 -5.14 5.94 -1.82
CA ALA A 89 -5.49 4.53 -1.64
C ALA A 89 -6.66 4.46 -0.67
N PRO A 90 -7.89 4.81 -1.10
CA PRO A 90 -9.07 4.47 -0.31
C PRO A 90 -9.01 2.95 -0.17
N PHE A 91 -8.98 2.47 1.08
CA PHE A 91 -8.79 1.05 1.40
C PHE A 91 -9.49 0.20 0.34
N ALA A 92 -8.74 -0.66 -0.36
CA ALA A 92 -9.36 -1.66 -1.20
C ALA A 92 -10.43 -2.32 -0.33
N ALA A 93 -11.68 -2.26 -0.77
CA ALA A 93 -12.87 -2.65 -0.02
C ALA A 93 -12.97 -4.18 0.14
N GLU A 94 -11.83 -4.86 0.25
CA GLU A 94 -11.68 -6.29 0.33
C GLU A 94 -10.63 -6.57 1.42
N ALA A 95 -11.11 -7.00 2.58
CA ALA A 95 -10.34 -7.43 3.74
C ALA A 95 -9.68 -6.33 4.61
N TYR A 96 -10.51 -5.58 5.35
CA TYR A 96 -10.41 -5.58 6.81
C TYR A 96 -11.75 -5.16 7.41
N TRP A 97 -12.44 -6.12 8.03
CA TRP A 97 -13.65 -5.87 8.78
C TRP A 97 -13.29 -5.08 10.03
N GLY A 98 -13.87 -3.88 10.15
CA GLY A 98 -13.94 -3.12 11.38
C GLY A 98 -12.69 -2.31 11.70
N ILE A 99 -12.64 -1.07 11.22
CA ILE A 99 -12.60 0.17 12.03
C ILE A 99 -12.40 1.38 11.08
N GLY A 100 -13.27 1.48 10.07
CA GLY A 100 -13.28 2.60 9.13
C GLY A 100 -14.26 3.73 9.50
N SER A 101 -14.77 3.75 10.73
CA SER A 101 -15.66 4.82 11.18
C SER A 101 -15.08 5.52 12.41
N ILE A 102 -14.85 6.81 12.23
CA ILE A 102 -14.57 7.80 13.27
C ILE A 102 -15.64 7.66 14.35
N ILE A 103 -15.26 7.19 15.55
CA ILE A 103 -16.11 7.33 16.72
C ILE A 103 -16.02 8.78 17.19
N THR A 104 -16.85 9.62 16.60
CA THR A 104 -17.28 10.86 17.26
C THR A 104 -18.05 10.39 18.49
N GLN A 105 -17.42 10.35 19.66
CA GLN A 105 -18.08 9.84 20.87
C GLN A 105 -19.21 10.80 21.29
N PRO A 106 -20.50 10.39 21.31
CA PRO A 106 -21.48 11.07 22.13
C PRO A 106 -21.14 10.81 23.62
N ALA A 107 -21.29 11.82 24.46
CA ALA A 107 -20.84 11.85 25.86
C ALA A 107 -21.45 10.78 26.82
N ASN A 108 -22.24 9.83 26.31
CA ASN A 108 -23.01 8.85 27.08
C ASN A 108 -22.68 7.37 26.77
N MET A 109 -21.64 7.08 25.96
CA MET A 109 -21.34 5.68 25.63
C MET A 109 -20.91 4.87 26.85
N LYS A 110 -21.65 3.81 27.17
CA LYS A 110 -21.25 2.79 28.15
C LYS A 110 -20.43 1.72 27.44
N MET A 111 -19.14 1.58 27.79
CA MET A 111 -18.28 0.51 27.27
C MET A 111 -18.02 -0.53 28.36
N LEU A 112 -18.27 -1.80 28.05
CA LEU A 112 -17.90 -2.93 28.91
C LEU A 112 -17.10 -3.96 28.12
N SER A 113 -15.94 -4.35 28.67
CA SER A 113 -15.15 -5.46 28.16
C SER A 113 -15.41 -6.71 28.99
N ILE A 114 -15.80 -7.80 28.34
CA ILE A 114 -16.01 -9.11 28.96
C ILE A 114 -15.01 -10.08 28.36
N THR A 115 -14.18 -10.70 29.21
CA THR A 115 -13.35 -11.83 28.82
C THR A 115 -14.03 -13.10 29.29
N HIS A 116 -14.26 -14.04 28.38
CA HIS A 116 -14.90 -15.30 28.73
C HIS A 116 -14.28 -16.46 27.93
N VAL A 117 -14.37 -17.65 28.50
CA VAL A 117 -13.82 -18.89 27.94
C VAL A 117 -14.98 -19.84 27.71
N VAL A 118 -15.15 -20.30 26.48
CA VAL A 118 -16.14 -21.33 26.15
C VAL A 118 -15.49 -22.58 25.62
N THR A 119 -16.07 -23.71 26.01
CA THR A 119 -15.72 -25.03 25.49
C THR A 119 -16.58 -25.32 24.27
N LEU A 120 -15.94 -25.36 23.09
CA LEU A 120 -16.57 -25.73 21.84
C LEU A 120 -16.72 -27.25 21.74
N GLN A 121 -17.90 -27.70 21.32
CA GLN A 121 -18.15 -29.11 21.01
C GLN A 121 -17.43 -29.54 19.73
N GLY A 122 -17.19 -28.60 18.80
CA GLY A 122 -16.48 -28.83 17.56
C GLY A 122 -17.21 -29.76 16.58
N GLY A 123 -16.54 -30.09 15.47
CA GLY A 123 -17.06 -31.03 14.49
C GLY A 123 -18.13 -30.48 13.53
N GLN A 124 -18.41 -29.18 13.59
CA GLN A 124 -19.26 -28.43 12.65
C GLN A 124 -18.47 -27.22 12.11
N PRO A 125 -18.84 -26.67 10.94
CA PRO A 125 -18.18 -25.48 10.39
C PRO A 125 -18.47 -24.20 11.18
N SER A 126 -19.54 -24.20 11.98
CA SER A 126 -19.93 -23.10 12.85
C SER A 126 -20.57 -23.61 14.14
N GLU A 127 -20.35 -22.92 15.25
CA GLU A 127 -20.98 -23.20 16.54
C GLU A 127 -21.56 -21.91 17.13
N ASN A 128 -22.81 -21.96 17.59
CA ASN A 128 -23.50 -20.83 18.19
C ASN A 128 -23.42 -20.92 19.71
N VAL A 129 -23.04 -19.82 20.35
CA VAL A 129 -22.95 -19.73 21.80
C VAL A 129 -23.72 -18.51 22.28
N SER A 130 -24.66 -18.72 23.20
CA SER A 130 -25.52 -17.65 23.72
C SER A 130 -25.01 -17.13 25.06
N TYR A 131 -25.08 -15.82 25.27
CA TYR A 131 -24.73 -15.15 26.51
C TYR A 131 -25.83 -14.20 26.91
N ASP A 132 -26.26 -14.33 28.17
CA ASP A 132 -27.17 -13.36 28.77
C ASP A 132 -26.37 -12.15 29.28
N VAL A 133 -26.74 -10.98 28.77
CA VAL A 133 -26.17 -9.67 29.13
C VAL A 133 -27.18 -8.76 29.80
N SER A 134 -28.34 -9.29 30.22
CA SER A 134 -29.40 -8.56 30.93
C SER A 134 -28.90 -7.82 32.18
N ALA A 135 -27.97 -8.44 32.91
CA ALA A 135 -27.43 -7.89 34.16
C ALA A 135 -26.49 -6.68 33.95
N LEU A 136 -26.12 -6.35 32.71
CA LEU A 136 -25.18 -5.27 32.41
C LEU A 136 -25.81 -3.87 32.40
N GLY A 137 -27.14 -3.77 32.51
CA GLY A 137 -27.83 -2.50 32.72
C GLY A 137 -27.84 -1.58 31.50
N PHE A 138 -27.85 -2.15 30.29
CA PHE A 138 -28.15 -1.42 29.06
C PHE A 138 -29.67 -1.23 28.92
N SER A 139 -30.10 -0.02 28.56
CA SER A 139 -31.52 0.33 28.36
C SER A 139 -32.07 -0.13 27.00
N GLU A 140 -31.16 -0.35 26.04
CA GLU A 140 -31.44 -0.80 24.68
C GLU A 140 -30.39 -1.87 24.30
N ARG A 141 -30.54 -2.48 23.12
CA ARG A 141 -29.58 -3.46 22.60
C ARG A 141 -28.23 -2.79 22.32
N PRO A 142 -27.14 -3.10 23.05
CA PRO A 142 -25.82 -2.52 22.76
C PRO A 142 -25.24 -3.07 21.45
N ASP A 143 -24.40 -2.25 20.81
CA ASP A 143 -23.51 -2.71 19.76
C ASP A 143 -22.41 -3.58 20.37
N ALA A 144 -21.91 -4.54 19.60
CA ALA A 144 -20.96 -5.53 20.10
C ALA A 144 -19.85 -5.80 19.09
N ILE A 145 -18.62 -5.88 19.59
CA ILE A 145 -17.44 -6.35 18.88
C ILE A 145 -16.90 -7.56 19.62
N CYS A 146 -16.54 -8.63 18.91
CA CYS A 146 -15.97 -9.83 19.50
C CYS A 146 -14.61 -10.14 18.86
N GLN A 147 -13.63 -10.47 19.69
CA GLN A 147 -12.31 -10.89 19.26
C GLN A 147 -11.92 -12.19 19.95
N VAL A 148 -11.44 -13.16 19.17
CA VAL A 148 -10.82 -14.39 19.70
C VAL A 148 -9.40 -14.05 20.16
N THR A 149 -9.04 -14.43 21.39
CA THR A 149 -7.80 -14.00 22.06
C THR A 149 -6.83 -15.13 22.39
N ASN A 150 -7.27 -16.39 22.30
CA ASN A 150 -6.37 -17.54 22.38
C ASN A 150 -6.64 -18.42 21.17
N GLY A 151 -5.88 -18.21 20.10
CA GLY A 151 -5.97 -19.01 18.88
C GLY A 151 -4.64 -19.71 18.65
N ASP A 152 -4.58 -21.00 18.98
CA ASP A 152 -3.57 -21.88 18.41
C ASP A 152 -3.96 -22.10 16.93
N SER A 153 -3.46 -21.24 16.03
CA SER A 153 -3.59 -21.29 14.55
C SER A 153 -4.81 -20.59 13.89
N ALA A 154 -4.66 -19.28 13.68
CA ALA A 154 -4.92 -18.52 12.44
C ALA A 154 -6.27 -18.52 11.68
N HIS A 155 -7.34 -19.25 12.02
CA HIS A 155 -8.53 -19.26 11.13
C HIS A 155 -9.90 -19.13 11.78
N GLU A 156 -10.01 -18.94 13.09
CA GLU A 156 -11.30 -18.81 13.77
C GLU A 156 -11.65 -17.34 14.05
N PHE A 157 -12.85 -16.93 13.64
CA PHE A 157 -13.37 -15.59 13.93
C PHE A 157 -14.72 -15.69 14.63
N CYS A 158 -15.04 -14.64 15.39
CA CYS A 158 -16.27 -14.51 16.16
C CYS A 158 -17.16 -13.48 15.48
N GLN A 159 -18.30 -13.92 14.97
CA GLN A 159 -19.38 -13.03 14.55
C GLN A 159 -20.31 -12.81 15.75
N VAL A 160 -20.82 -11.58 15.88
CA VAL A 160 -21.80 -11.25 16.90
C VAL A 160 -23.15 -11.00 16.25
N ASP A 161 -24.12 -11.80 16.65
CA ASP A 161 -25.52 -11.61 16.34
C ASP A 161 -26.30 -11.43 17.65
N TRP A 162 -27.56 -11.02 17.56
CA TRP A 162 -28.46 -11.00 18.71
C TRP A 162 -29.69 -11.79 18.39
N ASP A 163 -30.27 -12.39 19.43
CA ASP A 163 -31.58 -12.99 19.30
C ASP A 163 -32.63 -11.90 19.03
N ASN A 164 -33.41 -12.06 17.95
CA ASN A 164 -34.50 -11.15 17.61
C ASN A 164 -35.66 -11.18 18.61
N SER A 165 -35.63 -12.11 19.58
CA SER A 165 -36.67 -12.25 20.61
C SER A 165 -36.42 -11.44 21.89
N THR A 166 -35.16 -11.07 22.19
CA THR A 166 -34.81 -10.35 23.43
C THR A 166 -33.67 -9.35 23.23
N ASN A 167 -33.71 -8.21 23.93
CA ASN A 167 -32.61 -7.23 23.95
C ASN A 167 -31.43 -7.66 24.85
N SER A 168 -31.47 -8.86 25.42
CA SER A 168 -30.53 -9.29 26.48
C SER A 168 -29.71 -10.52 26.13
N THR A 169 -29.97 -11.20 25.01
CA THR A 169 -29.23 -12.42 24.65
C THR A 169 -28.35 -12.17 23.44
N LEU A 170 -27.04 -12.15 23.68
CA LEU A 170 -26.02 -12.09 22.65
C LEU A 170 -25.77 -13.49 22.09
N GLN A 171 -25.74 -13.63 20.77
CA GLN A 171 -25.34 -14.86 20.11
C GLN A 171 -23.98 -14.67 19.45
N LEU A 172 -22.97 -15.40 19.93
CA LEU A 172 -21.69 -15.47 19.27
C LEU A 172 -21.70 -16.66 18.31
N VAL A 173 -21.37 -16.42 17.06
CA VAL A 173 -21.20 -17.46 16.07
C VAL A 173 -19.72 -17.58 15.78
N ILE A 174 -19.12 -18.69 16.19
CA ILE A 174 -17.72 -18.99 15.91
C ILE A 174 -17.66 -19.75 14.60
N ARG A 175 -16.75 -19.35 13.71
CA ARG A 175 -16.59 -19.96 12.39
C ARG A 175 -15.12 -20.07 12.01
N ARG A 176 -14.81 -21.03 11.15
CA ARG A 176 -13.52 -21.07 10.45
C ARG A 176 -13.57 -20.38 9.10
N TYR A 177 -12.52 -19.63 8.77
CA TYR A 177 -12.37 -18.96 7.48
C TYR A 177 -12.23 -19.93 6.31
N ASP A 178 -11.59 -21.08 6.54
CA ASP A 178 -11.36 -22.12 5.54
C ASP A 178 -12.61 -22.99 5.25
N GLY A 179 -13.72 -22.75 5.97
CA GLY A 179 -14.95 -23.56 5.88
C GLY A 179 -14.81 -24.97 6.47
N GLY A 180 -13.68 -25.28 7.10
CA GLY A 180 -13.45 -26.54 7.81
C GLY A 180 -14.20 -26.63 9.14
N ASN A 181 -14.11 -27.79 9.79
CA ASN A 181 -14.73 -28.01 11.10
C ASN A 181 -13.93 -27.32 12.21
N ILE A 182 -14.64 -26.70 13.15
CA ILE A 182 -14.05 -26.12 14.35
C ILE A 182 -13.49 -27.24 15.25
N SER A 183 -12.32 -26.98 15.83
CA SER A 183 -11.69 -27.92 16.76
C SER A 183 -12.37 -27.83 18.13
N PRO A 184 -12.67 -28.96 18.79
CA PRO A 184 -13.20 -28.94 20.13
C PRO A 184 -12.14 -28.40 21.10
N GLY A 185 -12.57 -27.62 22.09
CA GLY A 185 -11.64 -27.07 23.09
C GLY A 185 -12.08 -25.73 23.68
N ASN A 186 -11.23 -25.19 24.56
CA ASN A 186 -11.48 -23.92 25.22
C ASN A 186 -10.99 -22.75 24.37
N VAL A 187 -11.93 -21.93 23.92
CA VAL A 187 -11.66 -20.69 23.17
C VAL A 187 -11.93 -19.50 24.08
N ARG A 188 -10.96 -18.59 24.16
CA ARG A 188 -11.10 -17.33 24.90
C ARG A 188 -11.44 -16.22 23.93
N PHE A 189 -12.43 -15.42 24.29
CA PHE A 189 -12.77 -14.21 23.55
C PHE A 189 -12.88 -13.00 24.48
N VAL A 190 -12.70 -11.84 23.87
CA VAL A 190 -12.99 -10.54 24.45
C VAL A 190 -14.16 -9.96 23.66
N ILE A 191 -15.23 -9.62 24.36
CA ILE A 191 -16.36 -8.89 23.80
C ILE A 191 -16.31 -7.47 24.36
N ILE A 192 -16.47 -6.49 23.48
CA ILE A 192 -16.66 -5.11 23.86
C ILE A 192 -18.08 -4.71 23.47
N LEU A 193 -18.86 -4.30 24.47
CA LEU A 193 -20.23 -3.83 24.30
C LEU A 193 -20.27 -2.31 24.43
N PHE A 194 -21.02 -1.66 23.54
CA PHE A 194 -21.19 -0.21 23.49
C PHE A 194 -22.69 0.11 23.46
N GLY A 195 -23.19 0.80 24.49
CA GLY A 195 -24.58 1.28 24.53
C GLY A 195 -24.65 2.80 24.43
N HIS A 196 -25.75 3.31 23.88
CA HIS A 196 -26.08 4.74 23.81
C HIS A 196 -26.77 5.23 25.09
#